data_AF-W9WR75-F1
#
_entry.id   AF-W9WR75-F1
#
_cell.length_a   1.000
_cell.length_b   1.000
_cell.length_c   1.000
_cell.angle_alpha   90.00
_cell.angle_beta   90.00
_cell.angle_gamma   90.00
#
_symmetry.space_group_name_H-M   'P 1'
#
loop_
_entity.id
_entity.type
_entity.pdbx_description
1 polymer ?
#
loop_
_entity_poly.entity_id
_entity_poly.type
_entity_poly.pdbx_seq_one_letter_code
_entity_poly.pdbx_strand_id
1 'polypeptide(L)'
;MDTFLFELRCMVYAECVKIRAIGLLYANKRFYKEFIQFLRESIVLGFHIDLSAPSTAVKLINSDNFQWGNNCTIDATSPHPDYGMLDRIPVDRFGGIRILIDAHRMSPTLAYLFEVGCNATDWSPESRGWHFRGAWNRKVPNYSSWDPVTKTASIRHEGSNSEEEITLRPFSRIRYTEPVTIELPRNTPWERPVNNLKAGLVKSCSLKRSFGLDLRPEAEWSDDDTLAIEDALHVWLDCLLDDMEGPTAALLQRDRLKFWRSGYEYQMGWHFHGFVLDEAVPRATWTKSSSTTSSNPSTAGS
;
A
#
# COMPACT_ATOMS: atom_id res chain seq x y z
N MET A 1 35.19 17.74 -4.06
CA MET A 1 34.44 16.64 -4.70
C MET A 1 34.52 16.69 -6.22
N ASP A 2 34.58 17.88 -6.85
CA ASP A 2 34.63 17.99 -8.32
C ASP A 2 35.88 17.39 -9.00
N THR A 3 36.94 17.16 -8.24
CA THR A 3 38.20 16.55 -8.71
C THR A 3 38.26 15.03 -8.54
N PHE A 4 37.29 14.40 -7.87
CA PHE A 4 37.30 12.95 -7.73
C PHE A 4 36.91 12.26 -9.03
N LEU A 5 37.49 11.09 -9.30
CA LEU A 5 37.06 10.21 -10.38
C LEU A 5 35.59 9.80 -10.20
N PHE A 6 34.90 9.57 -11.31
CA PHE A 6 33.47 9.20 -11.31
C PHE A 6 33.20 7.97 -10.44
N GLU A 7 34.05 6.95 -10.51
CA GLU A 7 33.90 5.71 -9.72
C GLU A 7 33.95 5.98 -8.20
N LEU A 8 34.85 6.85 -7.75
CA LEU A 8 34.91 7.26 -6.33
C LEU A 8 33.63 7.98 -5.92
N ARG A 9 33.04 8.81 -6.79
CA ARG A 9 31.76 9.46 -6.52
C ARG A 9 30.63 8.42 -6.41
N CYS A 10 30.58 7.42 -7.30
CA CYS A 10 29.63 6.32 -7.21
C CYS A 10 29.78 5.51 -5.91
N MET A 11 31.01 5.25 -5.46
CA MET A 11 31.25 4.59 -4.16
C MET A 11 30.75 5.43 -2.99
N VAL A 12 31.04 6.74 -3.00
CA VAL A 12 30.53 7.66 -1.97
C VAL A 12 29.00 7.73 -2.02
N TYR A 13 28.39 7.76 -3.20
CA TYR A 13 26.94 7.74 -3.36
C TYR A 13 26.32 6.45 -2.83
N ALA A 14 26.88 5.30 -3.17
CA ALA A 14 26.45 4.01 -2.64
C ALA A 14 26.52 3.99 -1.10
N GLU A 15 27.61 4.50 -0.53
CA GLU A 15 27.77 4.57 0.92
C GLU A 15 26.78 5.56 1.55
N CYS A 16 26.59 6.74 0.95
CA CYS A 16 25.57 7.71 1.38
C CYS A 16 24.15 7.13 1.38
N VAL A 17 23.81 6.28 0.40
CA VAL A 17 22.53 5.54 0.39
C VAL A 17 22.46 4.57 1.58
N LYS A 18 23.51 3.78 1.81
CA LYS A 18 23.56 2.82 2.93
C LYS A 18 23.40 3.51 4.29
N ILE A 19 24.08 4.64 4.49
CA ILE A 19 24.04 5.39 5.76
C ILE A 19 22.92 6.45 5.80
N ARG A 20 22.08 6.54 4.76
CA ARG A 20 20.99 7.51 4.60
C ARG A 20 21.40 8.98 4.72
N ALA A 21 22.62 9.31 4.34
CA ALA A 21 23.15 10.68 4.35
C ALA A 21 22.78 11.47 3.08
N ILE A 22 21.57 11.30 2.56
CA ILE A 22 21.14 11.84 1.27
C ILE A 22 20.95 13.36 1.34
N GLY A 23 20.67 13.90 2.53
CA GLY A 23 20.72 15.34 2.83
C GLY A 23 22.02 16.01 2.38
N LEU A 24 23.16 15.33 2.49
CA LEU A 24 24.46 15.85 2.07
C LEU A 24 24.56 16.03 0.54
N LEU A 25 23.78 15.26 -0.21
CA LEU A 25 23.78 15.26 -1.67
C LEU A 25 22.83 16.33 -2.24
N TYR A 26 21.82 16.74 -1.46
CA TYR A 26 20.97 17.89 -1.78
C TYR A 26 21.69 19.24 -1.64
N ALA A 27 22.75 19.30 -0.80
CA ALA A 27 23.51 20.53 -0.58
C ALA A 27 24.21 21.05 -1.86
N ASN A 28 24.37 20.20 -2.89
CA ASN A 28 24.98 20.60 -4.16
C ASN A 28 24.12 20.11 -5.34
N LYS A 29 23.58 21.05 -6.13
CA LYS A 29 22.71 20.76 -7.29
C LYS A 29 23.37 19.86 -8.34
N ARG A 30 24.69 19.94 -8.51
CA ARG A 30 25.43 19.08 -9.44
C ARG A 30 25.50 17.66 -8.91
N PHE A 31 25.91 17.46 -7.65
CA PHE A 31 25.93 16.12 -7.06
C PHE A 31 24.54 15.54 -6.97
N TYR A 32 23.52 16.34 -6.68
CA TYR A 32 22.14 15.86 -6.76
C TYR A 32 21.77 15.34 -8.15
N LYS A 33 22.15 16.04 -9.23
CA LYS A 33 21.89 15.57 -10.60
C LYS A 33 22.65 14.29 -10.97
N GLU A 34 23.91 14.17 -10.55
CA GLU A 34 24.70 12.95 -10.78
C GLU A 34 24.17 11.78 -9.92
N PHE A 35 23.85 12.07 -8.66
CA PHE A 35 23.35 11.11 -7.68
C PHE A 35 21.95 10.61 -7.99
N ILE A 36 21.03 11.47 -8.42
CA ILE A 36 19.65 11.05 -8.72
C ILE A 36 19.61 10.06 -9.89
N GLN A 37 20.57 10.16 -10.82
CA GLN A 37 20.74 9.19 -11.89
C GLN A 37 21.22 7.84 -11.33
N PHE A 38 22.23 7.87 -10.45
CA PHE A 38 22.70 6.67 -9.74
C PHE A 38 21.58 5.98 -8.93
N LEU A 39 20.77 6.75 -8.21
CA LEU A 39 19.61 6.24 -7.46
C LEU A 39 18.58 5.57 -8.37
N ARG A 40 18.31 6.17 -9.53
CA ARG A 40 17.42 5.62 -10.55
C ARG A 40 17.97 4.36 -11.22
N GLU A 41 19.26 4.11 -11.16
CA GLU A 41 19.84 2.89 -11.74
C GLU A 41 19.96 1.77 -10.70
N SER A 42 20.07 2.13 -9.41
CA SER A 42 20.43 1.18 -8.36
C SER A 42 19.28 0.76 -7.44
N ILE A 43 18.19 1.53 -7.34
CA ILE A 43 17.15 1.26 -6.34
C ILE A 43 15.86 0.81 -7.00
N VAL A 44 15.58 -0.49 -6.93
CA VAL A 44 14.28 -1.06 -7.27
C VAL A 44 13.47 -1.24 -5.99
N LEU A 45 12.30 -0.60 -5.91
CA LEU A 45 11.34 -0.84 -4.84
C LEU A 45 10.47 -2.02 -5.24
N GLY A 46 10.67 -3.15 -4.60
CA GLY A 46 9.83 -4.32 -4.77
C GLY A 46 8.76 -4.43 -3.70
N PHE A 47 7.57 -4.85 -4.10
CA PHE A 47 6.47 -5.26 -3.22
C PHE A 47 6.26 -6.75 -3.41
N HIS A 48 6.31 -7.51 -2.33
CA HIS A 48 5.99 -8.93 -2.31
C HIS A 48 4.70 -9.14 -1.53
N ILE A 49 3.67 -9.53 -2.27
CA ILE A 49 2.32 -9.73 -1.79
C ILE A 49 2.05 -11.23 -1.78
N ASP A 50 2.01 -11.81 -0.58
CA ASP A 50 1.62 -13.20 -0.38
C ASP A 50 0.15 -13.24 0.03
N LEU A 51 -0.74 -13.56 -0.90
CA LEU A 51 -2.17 -13.66 -0.61
C LEU A 51 -2.53 -14.90 0.24
N SER A 52 -1.59 -15.83 0.42
CA SER A 52 -1.79 -16.99 1.28
C SER A 52 -1.38 -16.74 2.73
N ALA A 53 -0.64 -15.65 2.97
CA ALA A 53 -0.21 -15.31 4.31
C ALA A 53 -1.43 -15.01 5.19
N PRO A 54 -1.48 -15.54 6.43
CA PRO A 54 -2.54 -15.19 7.37
C PRO A 54 -2.49 -13.71 7.77
N SER A 55 -1.35 -13.05 7.53
CA SER A 55 -1.17 -11.62 7.70
C SER A 55 -1.33 -10.89 6.37
N THR A 56 -2.01 -9.76 6.39
CA THR A 56 -2.12 -8.75 5.31
C THR A 56 -0.82 -7.97 5.08
N ALA A 57 0.32 -8.59 5.34
CA ALA A 57 1.60 -7.92 5.39
C ALA A 57 2.29 -7.98 4.01
N VAL A 58 2.52 -6.81 3.42
CA VAL A 58 3.25 -6.65 2.16
C VAL A 58 4.73 -6.44 2.48
N LYS A 59 5.60 -7.36 2.04
CA LYS A 59 7.05 -7.24 2.25
C LYS A 59 7.63 -6.29 1.22
N LEU A 60 8.52 -5.38 1.64
CA LEU A 60 9.33 -4.63 0.69
C LEU A 60 10.61 -5.37 0.41
N ILE A 61 10.90 -5.57 -0.88
CA ILE A 61 12.08 -6.30 -1.35
C ILE A 61 12.95 -5.41 -2.25
N ASN A 62 14.23 -5.71 -2.33
CA ASN A 62 15.17 -5.05 -3.23
C ASN A 62 15.23 -5.74 -4.60
N SER A 63 16.14 -5.29 -5.47
CA SER A 63 16.36 -5.87 -6.80
C SER A 63 16.67 -7.37 -6.78
N ASP A 64 17.28 -7.86 -5.70
CA ASP A 64 17.74 -9.23 -5.52
C ASP A 64 16.69 -10.11 -4.81
N ASN A 65 15.46 -9.61 -4.62
CA ASN A 65 14.37 -10.26 -3.87
C ASN A 65 14.66 -10.47 -2.37
N PHE A 66 15.65 -9.77 -1.81
CA PHE A 66 15.85 -9.74 -0.36
C PHE A 66 15.00 -8.64 0.28
N GLN A 67 14.52 -8.89 1.49
CA GLN A 67 13.78 -7.90 2.25
C GLN A 67 14.66 -6.68 2.55
N TRP A 68 14.08 -5.48 2.46
CA TRP A 68 14.78 -4.24 2.82
C TRP A 68 15.04 -4.15 4.34
N GLY A 69 16.14 -4.72 4.82
CA GLY A 69 16.44 -4.71 6.27
C GLY A 69 15.39 -5.44 7.13
N ASN A 70 15.46 -5.27 8.45
CA ASN A 70 14.78 -6.17 9.40
C ASN A 70 13.26 -5.90 9.60
N ASN A 71 12.78 -4.69 9.25
CA ASN A 71 11.40 -4.26 9.50
C ASN A 71 10.76 -3.63 8.24
N CYS A 72 10.93 -4.23 7.06
CA CYS A 72 10.28 -3.74 5.85
C CYS A 72 9.08 -4.61 5.48
N THR A 73 8.07 -4.51 6.32
CA THR A 73 6.77 -5.10 6.05
C THR A 73 5.73 -4.03 6.31
N ILE A 74 4.93 -3.73 5.30
CA ILE A 74 3.76 -2.88 5.42
C ILE A 74 2.61 -3.80 5.84
N ASP A 75 2.12 -3.65 7.06
CA ASP A 75 0.84 -4.24 7.38
C ASP A 75 -0.26 -3.44 6.68
N ALA A 76 -0.89 -4.04 5.67
CA ALA A 76 -1.97 -3.39 4.91
C ALA A 76 -3.25 -3.20 5.76
N THR A 77 -3.34 -3.83 6.94
CA THR A 77 -4.39 -3.53 7.92
C THR A 77 -4.00 -2.43 8.89
N SER A 78 -2.70 -2.08 8.97
CA SER A 78 -2.25 -1.07 9.93
C SER A 78 -2.79 0.30 9.55
N PRO A 79 -3.50 0.96 10.48
CA PRO A 79 -4.15 2.23 10.24
C PRO A 79 -3.19 3.41 10.13
N HIS A 80 -2.03 3.26 10.76
CA HIS A 80 -0.90 4.15 10.62
C HIS A 80 0.12 3.30 9.87
N PRO A 81 0.30 3.52 8.56
CA PRO A 81 1.52 3.06 7.93
C PRO A 81 2.65 3.47 8.87
N ASP A 82 3.55 2.55 9.23
CA ASP A 82 4.76 2.94 9.94
C ASP A 82 5.50 3.90 9.01
N TYR A 83 5.23 5.20 9.13
CA TYR A 83 5.83 6.22 8.29
C TYR A 83 7.33 6.27 8.55
N GLY A 84 7.78 5.80 9.72
CA GLY A 84 9.18 5.54 10.01
C GLY A 84 9.79 4.51 9.06
N MET A 85 8.99 3.63 8.44
CA MET A 85 9.42 2.76 7.35
C MET A 85 9.62 3.54 6.04
N LEU A 86 8.74 4.48 5.69
CA LEU A 86 8.97 5.35 4.52
C LEU A 86 10.20 6.25 4.72
N ASP A 87 10.41 6.76 5.94
CA ASP A 87 11.63 7.49 6.32
C ASP A 87 12.90 6.60 6.28
N ARG A 88 12.72 5.27 6.35
CA ARG A 88 13.78 4.27 6.20
C ARG A 88 14.06 3.91 4.75
N ILE A 89 13.12 4.17 3.84
CA ILE A 89 13.33 3.99 2.41
C ILE A 89 14.19 5.17 1.94
N PRO A 90 15.35 4.90 1.34
CA PRO A 90 16.35 5.95 1.13
C PRO A 90 15.88 7.06 0.18
N VAL A 91 14.84 6.90 -0.63
CA VAL A 91 14.56 7.85 -1.72
C VAL A 91 13.08 7.97 -2.08
N ASP A 92 12.68 9.20 -2.40
CA ASP A 92 11.38 9.52 -3.03
C ASP A 92 11.31 9.11 -4.52
N ARG A 93 12.43 8.65 -5.08
CA ARG A 93 12.57 8.28 -6.50
C ARG A 93 13.25 6.94 -6.62
N PHE A 94 12.49 5.98 -7.13
CA PHE A 94 12.97 4.64 -7.42
C PHE A 94 13.39 4.55 -8.87
N GLY A 95 14.43 3.77 -9.11
CA GLY A 95 14.81 3.34 -10.44
C GLY A 95 13.76 2.48 -11.08
N GLY A 96 13.17 1.57 -10.32
CA GLY A 96 12.06 0.79 -10.80
C GLY A 96 11.16 0.33 -9.69
N ILE A 97 10.02 -0.21 -10.09
CA ILE A 97 9.09 -0.89 -9.20
C ILE A 97 8.97 -2.33 -9.63
N ARG A 98 9.01 -3.23 -8.65
CA ARG A 98 8.73 -4.64 -8.86
C ARG A 98 7.51 -5.01 -8.02
N ILE A 99 6.55 -5.69 -8.60
CA ILE A 99 5.40 -6.22 -7.86
C ILE A 99 5.42 -7.72 -8.07
N LEU A 100 5.67 -8.46 -6.99
CA LEU A 100 5.65 -9.90 -6.93
C LEU A 100 4.37 -10.32 -6.20
N ILE A 101 3.53 -11.09 -6.88
CA ILE A 101 2.30 -11.62 -6.28
C ILE A 101 2.43 -13.14 -6.19
N ASP A 102 2.42 -13.67 -4.97
CA ASP A 102 2.53 -15.09 -4.68
C ASP A 102 1.18 -15.76 -4.59
N ALA A 103 1.16 -17.05 -4.94
CA ALA A 103 -0.10 -17.74 -5.09
C ALA A 103 -0.87 -18.02 -3.81
N HIS A 104 -2.18 -17.78 -3.85
CA HIS A 104 -3.08 -18.09 -2.74
C HIS A 104 -3.12 -19.60 -2.49
N ARG A 105 -2.35 -20.09 -1.52
CA ARG A 105 -2.54 -21.43 -0.96
C ARG A 105 -3.81 -21.42 -0.11
N MET A 106 -4.90 -21.97 -0.65
CA MET A 106 -6.07 -22.25 0.18
C MET A 106 -5.66 -23.14 1.36
N SER A 107 -5.97 -22.67 2.58
CA SER A 107 -5.82 -23.45 3.80
C SER A 107 -6.59 -24.78 3.65
N PRO A 108 -5.99 -25.93 4.02
CA PRO A 108 -6.67 -27.23 4.00
C PRO A 108 -8.02 -27.22 4.75
N THR A 109 -8.16 -26.39 5.78
CA THR A 109 -9.38 -26.29 6.60
C THR A 109 -10.54 -25.63 5.85
N LEU A 110 -10.27 -24.61 5.03
CA LEU A 110 -11.31 -23.99 4.19
C LEU A 110 -11.69 -24.90 3.01
N ALA A 111 -10.73 -25.65 2.46
CA ALA A 111 -11.04 -26.68 1.47
C ALA A 111 -12.04 -27.71 2.02
N TYR A 112 -11.87 -28.12 3.28
CA TYR A 112 -12.77 -29.07 3.95
C TYR A 112 -14.18 -28.51 4.21
N LEU A 113 -14.33 -27.23 4.56
CA LEU A 113 -15.65 -26.63 4.77
C LEU A 113 -16.43 -26.44 3.46
N PHE A 114 -15.75 -26.22 2.34
CA PHE A 114 -16.39 -26.17 1.01
C PHE A 114 -16.76 -27.57 0.48
N GLU A 115 -16.05 -28.63 0.89
CA GLU A 115 -16.39 -30.03 0.57
C GLU A 115 -17.74 -30.49 1.16
N VAL A 116 -18.20 -29.89 2.27
CA VAL A 116 -19.45 -30.32 2.94
C VAL A 116 -20.72 -29.81 2.20
N GLY A 117 -20.60 -28.83 1.31
CA GLY A 117 -21.74 -28.22 0.60
C GLY A 117 -21.92 -28.65 -0.87
N CYS A 118 -20.91 -29.25 -1.50
CA CYS A 118 -20.89 -29.56 -2.93
C CYS A 118 -20.59 -31.05 -3.15
N ASN A 119 -21.31 -31.72 -4.07
CA ASN A 119 -21.10 -33.15 -4.38
C ASN A 119 -19.62 -33.44 -4.67
N ALA A 120 -19.00 -34.24 -3.78
CA ALA A 120 -17.56 -34.42 -3.63
C ALA A 120 -16.83 -35.11 -4.81
N THR A 121 -17.51 -35.42 -5.91
CA THR A 121 -16.93 -36.23 -7.00
C THR A 121 -16.22 -35.41 -8.09
N ASP A 122 -16.27 -34.08 -8.06
CA ASP A 122 -15.72 -33.21 -9.12
C ASP A 122 -14.59 -32.27 -8.63
N TRP A 123 -14.16 -32.40 -7.38
CA TRP A 123 -13.11 -31.55 -6.78
C TRP A 123 -11.76 -32.27 -6.78
N SER A 124 -10.92 -31.94 -7.78
CA SER A 124 -9.49 -32.29 -7.76
C SER A 124 -8.74 -31.40 -6.76
N PRO A 125 -7.79 -31.93 -5.96
CA PRO A 125 -6.88 -31.16 -5.10
C PRO A 125 -6.08 -30.04 -5.81
N GLU A 126 -6.12 -29.99 -7.15
CA GLU A 126 -5.55 -28.96 -8.01
C GLU A 126 -6.37 -27.66 -8.09
N SER A 127 -7.60 -27.61 -7.55
CA SER A 127 -8.43 -26.39 -7.52
C SER A 127 -7.97 -25.31 -6.54
N ARG A 128 -6.82 -25.51 -5.87
CA ARG A 128 -6.18 -24.55 -4.95
C ARG A 128 -5.46 -23.40 -5.66
N GLY A 129 -5.81 -23.13 -6.91
CA GLY A 129 -5.24 -22.07 -7.74
C GLY A 129 -6.11 -20.81 -7.75
N TRP A 130 -5.53 -19.71 -8.18
CA TRP A 130 -6.21 -18.42 -8.45
C TRP A 130 -7.31 -18.47 -9.49
N HIS A 131 -7.42 -19.61 -10.15
CA HIS A 131 -8.32 -19.82 -11.24
C HIS A 131 -9.02 -21.15 -11.04
N PHE A 132 -10.32 -21.17 -11.31
CA PHE A 132 -11.06 -22.40 -11.40
C PHE A 132 -11.33 -22.67 -12.88
N ARG A 133 -10.96 -23.86 -13.37
CA ARG A 133 -11.16 -24.28 -14.78
C ARG A 133 -10.59 -23.29 -15.82
N GLY A 134 -9.47 -22.63 -15.50
CA GLY A 134 -8.76 -21.74 -16.41
C GLY A 134 -9.27 -20.29 -16.46
N ALA A 135 -10.19 -19.90 -15.57
CA ALA A 135 -10.65 -18.52 -15.40
C ALA A 135 -10.33 -18.00 -13.98
N TRP A 136 -9.97 -16.72 -13.85
CA TRP A 136 -9.66 -16.11 -12.55
C TRP A 136 -10.82 -16.22 -11.56
N ASN A 137 -10.49 -16.35 -10.28
CA ASN A 137 -11.45 -16.24 -9.20
C ASN A 137 -11.96 -14.79 -9.13
N ARG A 138 -13.26 -14.61 -9.36
CA ARG A 138 -13.92 -13.30 -9.30
C ARG A 138 -14.83 -13.24 -8.08
N LYS A 139 -14.21 -13.28 -6.90
CA LYS A 139 -14.95 -13.21 -5.63
C LYS A 139 -15.47 -11.82 -5.32
N VAL A 140 -14.98 -10.80 -6.03
CA VAL A 140 -15.42 -9.43 -5.82
C VAL A 140 -16.58 -9.09 -6.74
N PRO A 141 -17.69 -8.55 -6.21
CA PRO A 141 -18.87 -8.20 -7.00
C PRO A 141 -18.55 -7.21 -8.12
N ASN A 142 -19.31 -7.28 -9.21
CA ASN A 142 -19.26 -6.26 -10.25
C ASN A 142 -20.00 -5.01 -9.76
N TYR A 143 -19.31 -3.87 -9.63
CA TYR A 143 -19.91 -2.61 -9.16
C TYR A 143 -20.99 -2.04 -10.10
N SER A 144 -20.88 -2.32 -11.40
CA SER A 144 -21.93 -1.96 -12.37
C SER A 144 -23.21 -2.81 -12.22
N SER A 145 -23.19 -3.82 -11.34
CA SER A 145 -24.32 -4.70 -11.05
C SER A 145 -25.01 -4.41 -9.71
N TRP A 146 -24.87 -3.19 -9.19
CA TRP A 146 -25.67 -2.73 -8.05
C TRP A 146 -27.16 -2.78 -8.39
N ASP A 147 -27.93 -3.52 -7.60
CA ASP A 147 -29.38 -3.56 -7.72
C ASP A 147 -29.99 -2.52 -6.76
N PRO A 148 -30.60 -1.44 -7.28
CA PRO A 148 -31.19 -0.40 -6.45
C PRO A 148 -32.42 -0.87 -5.67
N VAL A 149 -33.06 -1.96 -6.09
CA VAL A 149 -34.25 -2.51 -5.43
C VAL A 149 -33.86 -3.32 -4.21
N THR A 150 -32.89 -4.22 -4.35
CA THR A 150 -32.41 -5.05 -3.24
C THR A 150 -31.36 -4.36 -2.38
N LYS A 151 -30.79 -3.24 -2.85
CA LYS A 151 -29.64 -2.56 -2.23
C LYS A 151 -28.46 -3.52 -2.03
N THR A 152 -28.27 -4.44 -2.97
CA THR A 152 -27.15 -5.37 -2.95
C THR A 152 -26.39 -5.30 -4.26
N ALA A 153 -25.07 -5.38 -4.20
CA ALA A 153 -24.27 -5.64 -5.39
C ALA A 153 -24.46 -7.12 -5.76
N SER A 154 -24.75 -7.43 -7.03
CA SER A 154 -24.83 -8.82 -7.46
C SER A 154 -23.47 -9.50 -7.26
N ILE A 155 -23.36 -10.35 -6.24
CA ILE A 155 -22.21 -11.24 -6.01
C ILE A 155 -22.30 -12.41 -7.00
N ARG A 156 -22.47 -12.11 -8.30
CA ARG A 156 -22.24 -13.13 -9.31
C ARG A 156 -20.74 -13.39 -9.31
N HIS A 157 -20.36 -14.66 -9.26
CA HIS A 157 -18.99 -15.12 -9.55
C HIS A 157 -18.49 -14.76 -10.97
N GLU A 158 -19.31 -14.02 -11.72
CA GLU A 158 -19.01 -13.39 -13.00
C GLU A 158 -18.68 -11.90 -12.83
N GLY A 159 -18.10 -11.50 -11.69
CA GLY A 159 -17.58 -10.14 -11.49
C GLY A 159 -16.78 -9.65 -12.70
N SER A 160 -16.78 -8.37 -13.02
CA SER A 160 -15.91 -7.85 -14.10
C SER A 160 -14.45 -7.83 -13.67
N ASN A 161 -14.22 -7.68 -12.36
CA ASN A 161 -12.90 -7.45 -11.79
C ASN A 161 -12.39 -8.71 -11.09
N SER A 162 -11.13 -9.05 -11.35
CA SER A 162 -10.46 -10.14 -10.65
C SER A 162 -9.82 -9.66 -9.33
N GLU A 163 -9.50 -10.58 -8.43
CA GLU A 163 -8.82 -10.26 -7.15
C GLU A 163 -7.47 -9.55 -7.40
N GLU A 164 -6.78 -9.90 -8.49
CA GLU A 164 -5.52 -9.29 -8.90
C GLU A 164 -5.73 -7.87 -9.39
N GLU A 165 -6.83 -7.60 -10.12
CA GLU A 165 -7.10 -6.25 -10.57
C GLU A 165 -7.28 -5.28 -9.41
N ILE A 166 -7.95 -5.74 -8.36
CA ILE A 166 -8.16 -4.96 -7.14
C ILE A 166 -6.85 -4.80 -6.38
N THR A 167 -6.08 -5.88 -6.24
CA THR A 167 -4.77 -5.86 -5.56
C THR A 167 -3.78 -4.94 -6.27
N LEU A 168 -3.80 -4.92 -7.60
CA LEU A 168 -2.88 -4.13 -8.42
C LEU A 168 -3.32 -2.68 -8.59
N ARG A 169 -4.60 -2.36 -8.37
CA ARG A 169 -5.15 -1.02 -8.62
C ARG A 169 -4.43 0.09 -7.85
N PRO A 170 -4.15 -0.02 -6.54
CA PRO A 170 -3.48 1.05 -5.79
C PRO A 170 -2.12 1.46 -6.38
N PHE A 171 -1.42 0.54 -7.06
CA PHE A 171 -0.14 0.83 -7.70
C PHE A 171 -0.28 1.79 -8.90
N SER A 172 -1.49 1.99 -9.43
CA SER A 172 -1.75 2.96 -10.49
C SER A 172 -1.62 4.41 -10.02
N ARG A 173 -1.40 4.66 -8.73
CA ARG A 173 -1.05 5.97 -8.17
C ARG A 173 0.43 6.30 -8.29
N ILE A 174 1.29 5.29 -8.46
CA ILE A 174 2.72 5.52 -8.47
C ILE A 174 3.12 6.21 -9.77
N ARG A 175 4.08 7.14 -9.70
CA ARG A 175 4.50 8.00 -10.81
C ARG A 175 6.02 8.08 -10.85
N TYR A 176 6.55 8.56 -11.97
CA TYR A 176 7.97 8.84 -12.16
C TYR A 176 8.91 7.63 -12.03
N THR A 177 8.46 6.42 -12.39
CA THR A 177 9.26 5.18 -12.28
C THR A 177 9.38 4.46 -13.61
N GLU A 178 10.60 4.07 -14.00
CA GLU A 178 10.89 3.26 -15.18
C GLU A 178 12.16 2.45 -14.92
N PRO A 179 12.11 1.10 -14.77
CA PRO A 179 11.05 0.18 -15.23
C PRO A 179 10.03 -0.23 -14.15
N VAL A 180 8.84 -0.68 -14.58
CA VAL A 180 7.86 -1.39 -13.73
C VAL A 180 7.74 -2.83 -14.19
N THR A 181 7.96 -3.76 -13.27
CA THR A 181 7.85 -5.20 -13.52
C THR A 181 6.78 -5.81 -12.62
N ILE A 182 5.80 -6.49 -13.23
CA ILE A 182 4.72 -7.16 -12.51
C ILE A 182 4.81 -8.65 -12.80
N GLU A 183 5.23 -9.41 -11.81
CA GLU A 183 5.36 -10.86 -11.87
C GLU A 183 4.15 -11.49 -11.19
N LEU A 184 3.39 -12.24 -11.99
CA LEU A 184 2.30 -13.07 -11.53
C LEU A 184 2.80 -14.53 -11.44
N PRO A 185 2.12 -15.40 -10.67
CA PRO A 185 2.44 -16.82 -10.61
C PRO A 185 2.49 -17.46 -12.00
N ARG A 186 3.39 -18.44 -12.19
CA ARG A 186 3.63 -19.07 -13.51
C ARG A 186 2.39 -19.69 -14.17
N ASN A 187 1.41 -20.10 -13.36
CA ASN A 187 0.20 -20.79 -13.82
C ASN A 187 -1.00 -19.84 -13.97
N THR A 188 -0.77 -18.53 -13.88
CA THR A 188 -1.80 -17.52 -14.06
C THR A 188 -2.46 -17.62 -15.44
N PRO A 189 -3.80 -17.69 -15.54
CA PRO A 189 -4.48 -17.71 -16.81
C PRO A 189 -4.28 -16.38 -17.53
N TRP A 190 -4.21 -16.46 -18.86
CA TRP A 190 -4.19 -15.25 -19.67
C TRP A 190 -5.61 -14.69 -19.74
N GLU A 191 -5.82 -13.51 -19.16
CA GLU A 191 -7.06 -12.76 -19.31
C GLU A 191 -6.76 -11.35 -19.82
N ARG A 192 -7.48 -10.93 -20.86
CA ARG A 192 -7.31 -9.60 -21.48
C ARG A 192 -7.44 -8.47 -20.43
N PRO A 193 -8.43 -8.45 -19.52
CA PRO A 193 -8.57 -7.39 -18.51
C PRO A 193 -7.33 -7.22 -17.62
N VAL A 194 -6.82 -8.31 -17.03
CA VAL A 194 -5.61 -8.28 -16.19
C VAL A 194 -4.38 -7.80 -16.98
N ASN A 195 -4.22 -8.25 -18.22
CA ASN A 195 -3.11 -7.80 -19.05
C ASN A 195 -3.21 -6.32 -19.45
N ASN A 196 -4.43 -5.84 -19.73
CA ASN A 196 -4.69 -4.42 -19.99
C ASN A 196 -4.36 -3.59 -18.74
N LEU A 197 -4.75 -4.05 -17.55
CA LEU A 197 -4.39 -3.39 -16.30
C LEU A 197 -2.88 -3.34 -16.09
N LYS A 198 -2.15 -4.45 -16.32
CA LYS A 198 -0.67 -4.46 -16.23
C LYS A 198 -0.05 -3.43 -17.17
N ALA A 199 -0.50 -3.37 -18.43
CA ALA A 199 -0.02 -2.39 -19.40
C ALA A 199 -0.36 -0.95 -18.96
N GLY A 200 -1.58 -0.74 -18.45
CA GLY A 200 -2.03 0.52 -17.87
C GLY A 200 -1.17 0.96 -16.70
N LEU A 201 -0.84 0.04 -15.77
CA LEU A 201 0.02 0.31 -14.62
C LEU A 201 1.43 0.72 -15.04
N VAL A 202 2.05 -0.03 -15.96
CA VAL A 202 3.38 0.31 -16.49
C VAL A 202 3.34 1.72 -17.11
N LYS A 203 2.32 2.01 -17.92
CA LYS A 203 2.13 3.33 -18.54
C LYS A 203 1.95 4.42 -17.48
N SER A 204 1.05 4.25 -16.52
CA SER A 204 0.76 5.24 -15.47
C SER A 204 1.98 5.51 -14.59
N CYS A 205 2.72 4.46 -14.22
CA CYS A 205 3.96 4.58 -13.45
C CYS A 205 5.06 5.36 -14.18
N SER A 206 5.13 5.24 -15.51
CA SER A 206 6.08 5.99 -16.34
C SER A 206 5.72 7.47 -16.52
N LEU A 207 4.49 7.88 -16.17
CA LEU A 207 4.06 9.26 -16.35
C LEU A 207 4.93 10.21 -15.52
N LYS A 208 5.46 11.23 -16.19
CA LYS A 208 6.24 12.32 -15.58
C LYS A 208 5.35 13.43 -15.03
N ARG A 209 4.22 13.04 -14.44
CA ARG A 209 3.20 13.92 -13.87
C ARG A 209 2.74 13.32 -12.55
N SER A 210 2.48 14.14 -11.53
CA SER A 210 1.91 13.67 -10.27
C SER A 210 0.51 13.08 -10.47
N PHE A 211 0.13 12.14 -9.62
CA PHE A 211 -1.24 11.59 -9.56
C PHE A 211 -2.26 12.70 -9.20
N GLY A 212 -3.47 12.60 -9.74
CA GLY A 212 -4.53 13.59 -9.62
C GLY A 212 -4.45 14.71 -10.67
N LEU A 213 -3.49 14.66 -11.59
CA LEU A 213 -3.28 15.70 -12.62
C LEU A 213 -3.46 15.17 -14.05
N ASP A 214 -3.65 13.87 -14.25
CA ASP A 214 -4.02 13.29 -15.53
C ASP A 214 -5.54 13.12 -15.66
N LEU A 215 -6.21 14.22 -15.99
CA LEU A 215 -7.67 14.31 -16.13
C LEU A 215 -8.14 14.22 -17.59
N ARG A 216 -7.33 13.60 -18.47
CA ARG A 216 -7.68 13.51 -19.89
C ARG A 216 -8.83 12.51 -20.08
N PRO A 217 -9.97 12.91 -20.66
CA PRO A 217 -11.13 12.04 -20.81
C PRO A 217 -10.92 10.92 -21.84
N GLU A 218 -9.91 11.03 -22.70
CA GLU A 218 -9.58 10.00 -23.69
C GLU A 218 -8.65 8.90 -23.14
N ALA A 219 -8.15 9.05 -21.91
CA ALA A 219 -7.38 8.00 -21.28
C ALA A 219 -8.34 6.93 -20.76
N GLU A 220 -8.15 5.68 -21.18
CA GLU A 220 -8.93 4.53 -20.73
C GLU A 220 -8.89 4.32 -19.19
N TRP A 221 -7.94 4.98 -18.52
CA TRP A 221 -7.69 4.94 -17.07
C TRP A 221 -7.12 6.28 -16.62
N SER A 222 -7.93 7.34 -16.62
CA SER A 222 -7.50 8.63 -16.07
C SER A 222 -7.29 8.55 -14.54
N ASP A 223 -6.67 9.59 -13.96
CA ASP A 223 -6.54 9.67 -12.51
C ASP A 223 -7.93 9.74 -11.84
N ASP A 224 -8.91 10.34 -12.52
CA ASP A 224 -10.31 10.43 -12.08
C ASP A 224 -10.98 9.05 -12.08
N ASP A 225 -10.79 8.25 -13.13
CA ASP A 225 -11.32 6.87 -13.17
C ASP A 225 -10.71 6.00 -12.07
N THR A 226 -9.41 6.17 -11.81
CA THR A 226 -8.72 5.47 -10.73
C THR A 226 -9.32 5.82 -9.38
N LEU A 227 -9.55 7.12 -9.12
CA LEU A 227 -10.18 7.60 -7.89
C LEU A 227 -11.62 7.11 -7.77
N ALA A 228 -12.43 7.26 -8.82
CA ALA A 228 -13.83 6.85 -8.82
C ALA A 228 -13.99 5.35 -8.50
N ILE A 229 -13.09 4.51 -9.00
CA ILE A 229 -13.13 3.08 -8.70
C ILE A 229 -12.71 2.82 -7.25
N GLU A 230 -11.69 3.49 -6.75
CA GLU A 230 -11.29 3.39 -5.34
C GLU A 230 -12.43 3.83 -4.40
N ASP A 231 -13.09 4.95 -4.71
CA ASP A 231 -14.25 5.42 -3.96
C ASP A 231 -15.39 4.39 -4.00
N ALA A 232 -15.62 3.74 -5.16
CA ALA A 232 -16.58 2.65 -5.27
C ALA A 232 -16.19 1.42 -4.42
N LEU A 233 -14.89 1.07 -4.34
CA LEU A 233 -14.40 0.01 -3.45
C LEU A 233 -14.66 0.37 -1.97
N HIS A 234 -14.44 1.64 -1.61
CA HIS A 234 -14.69 2.14 -0.27
C HIS A 234 -16.17 2.08 0.08
N VAL A 235 -17.07 2.51 -0.81
CA VAL A 235 -18.53 2.45 -0.59
C VAL A 235 -19.00 1.00 -0.48
N TRP A 236 -18.48 0.11 -1.32
CA TRP A 236 -18.84 -1.30 -1.24
C TRP A 236 -18.42 -1.94 0.08
N LEU A 237 -17.23 -1.61 0.58
CA LEU A 237 -16.80 -2.04 1.90
C LEU A 237 -17.75 -1.53 2.98
N ASP A 238 -18.24 -0.29 2.90
CA ASP A 238 -19.25 0.22 3.83
C ASP A 238 -20.52 -0.64 3.80
N CYS A 239 -21.04 -0.92 2.62
CA CYS A 239 -22.24 -1.76 2.49
C CYS A 239 -22.02 -3.18 3.07
N LEU A 240 -20.87 -3.80 2.80
CA LEU A 240 -20.53 -5.10 3.38
C LEU A 240 -20.47 -5.06 4.90
N LEU A 241 -19.95 -3.96 5.45
CA LEU A 241 -19.86 -3.80 6.90
C LEU A 241 -21.24 -3.51 7.51
N ASP A 242 -22.11 -2.77 6.82
CA ASP A 242 -23.50 -2.55 7.25
C ASP A 242 -24.33 -3.84 7.26
N ASP A 243 -24.11 -4.72 6.29
CA ASP A 243 -24.78 -6.03 6.17
C ASP A 243 -24.20 -7.09 7.13
N MET A 244 -23.02 -6.85 7.69
CA MET A 244 -22.37 -7.78 8.62
C MET A 244 -22.99 -7.62 10.01
N GLU A 245 -23.64 -8.67 10.50
CA GLU A 245 -24.19 -8.66 11.86
C GLU A 245 -23.09 -8.82 12.92
N GLY A 246 -23.24 -8.10 14.04
CA GLY A 246 -22.46 -8.32 15.25
C GLY A 246 -21.33 -7.31 15.50
N PRO A 247 -20.59 -7.49 16.62
CA PRO A 247 -19.62 -6.50 17.09
C PRO A 247 -18.42 -6.32 16.17
N THR A 248 -18.09 -7.32 15.34
CA THR A 248 -16.99 -7.26 14.38
C THR A 248 -17.22 -6.19 13.31
N ALA A 249 -18.45 -6.07 12.82
CA ALA A 249 -18.83 -5.05 11.84
C ALA A 249 -18.64 -3.64 12.39
N ALA A 250 -19.16 -3.38 13.60
CA ALA A 250 -19.00 -2.09 14.27
C ALA A 250 -17.52 -1.74 14.52
N LEU A 251 -16.68 -2.72 14.86
CA LEU A 251 -15.23 -2.52 15.00
C LEU A 251 -14.59 -2.15 13.67
N LEU A 252 -14.90 -2.88 12.60
CA LEU A 252 -14.37 -2.61 11.26
C LEU A 252 -14.86 -1.28 10.68
N GLN A 253 -16.11 -0.89 10.92
CA GLN A 253 -16.64 0.43 10.52
C GLN A 253 -15.93 1.56 11.25
N ARG A 254 -15.77 1.42 12.57
CA ARG A 254 -15.03 2.39 13.38
C ARG A 254 -13.58 2.51 12.91
N ASP A 255 -12.93 1.38 12.65
CA ASP A 255 -11.55 1.35 12.20
C ASP A 255 -11.45 1.95 10.79
N ARG A 256 -12.35 1.62 9.86
CA ARG A 256 -12.42 2.26 8.54
C ARG A 256 -12.61 3.78 8.63
N LEU A 257 -13.54 4.26 9.45
CA LEU A 257 -13.79 5.69 9.65
C LEU A 257 -12.56 6.42 10.22
N LYS A 258 -11.87 5.77 11.15
CA LYS A 258 -10.70 6.33 11.83
C LYS A 258 -9.45 6.30 10.96
N PHE A 259 -9.36 5.35 10.04
CA PHE A 259 -8.06 4.95 9.48
C PHE A 259 -7.98 4.84 7.96
N TRP A 260 -9.09 4.60 7.25
CA TRP A 260 -9.10 4.35 5.81
C TRP A 260 -9.66 5.51 4.99
N ARG A 261 -10.07 6.58 5.68
CA ARG A 261 -10.62 7.79 5.08
C ARG A 261 -9.53 8.83 4.85
N SER A 262 -9.65 9.57 3.76
CA SER A 262 -8.83 10.77 3.58
C SER A 262 -9.03 11.72 4.77
N GLY A 263 -8.05 12.57 5.08
CA GLY A 263 -8.15 13.48 6.24
C GLY A 263 -9.42 14.36 6.24
N TYR A 264 -10.00 14.59 5.06
CA TYR A 264 -11.28 15.27 4.88
C TYR A 264 -12.50 14.44 5.34
N GLU A 265 -12.59 13.17 4.95
CA GLU A 265 -13.71 12.31 5.32
C GLU A 265 -13.66 11.86 6.79
N TYR A 266 -12.46 11.83 7.39
CA TYR A 266 -12.27 11.67 8.83
C TYR A 266 -12.88 12.86 9.60
N GLN A 267 -12.59 14.09 9.17
CA GLN A 267 -13.15 15.31 9.78
C GLN A 267 -14.67 15.39 9.60
N MET A 268 -15.20 15.00 8.44
CA MET A 268 -16.64 14.91 8.21
C MET A 268 -17.29 13.84 9.09
N GLY A 269 -16.71 12.63 9.18
CA GLY A 269 -17.21 11.57 10.05
C GLY A 269 -17.20 11.96 11.53
N TRP A 270 -16.17 12.69 11.97
CA TRP A 270 -16.11 13.28 13.30
C TRP A 270 -17.28 14.24 13.57
N HIS A 271 -17.56 15.13 12.62
CA HIS A 271 -18.65 16.10 12.72
C HIS A 271 -20.05 15.48 12.66
N PHE A 272 -20.27 14.42 11.87
CA PHE A 272 -21.60 13.81 11.71
C PHE A 272 -21.92 12.73 12.75
N HIS A 273 -20.92 11.99 13.23
CA HIS A 273 -21.14 10.84 14.11
C HIS A 273 -20.69 11.06 15.56
N GLY A 274 -20.13 12.24 15.88
CA GLY A 274 -19.87 12.65 17.27
C GLY A 274 -18.82 11.80 17.98
N PHE A 275 -17.86 11.22 17.26
CA PHE A 275 -16.76 10.45 17.85
C PHE A 275 -15.84 11.36 18.68
N VAL A 276 -16.11 11.52 19.98
CA VAL A 276 -15.15 12.11 20.91
C VAL A 276 -14.13 11.04 21.26
N LEU A 277 -12.96 11.10 20.63
CA LEU A 277 -11.79 10.40 21.16
C LEU A 277 -11.45 11.07 22.49
N ASP A 278 -11.63 10.34 23.58
CA ASP A 278 -11.20 10.76 24.91
C ASP A 278 -9.65 10.67 24.98
N GLU A 279 -8.98 11.53 24.22
CA GLU A 279 -7.52 11.70 24.28
C GLU A 279 -7.16 12.67 25.42
N ALA A 280 -7.39 12.21 26.64
CA ALA A 280 -6.66 12.71 27.81
C ALA A 280 -5.42 11.82 28.04
N VAL A 281 -4.47 11.83 27.10
CA VAL A 281 -3.08 11.48 27.40
C VAL A 281 -2.34 12.80 27.66
N PRO A 282 -1.88 13.08 28.89
CA PRO A 282 -1.22 14.35 29.18
C PRO A 282 0.07 14.47 28.38
N ARG A 283 0.21 15.56 27.61
CA ARG A 283 1.52 15.99 27.11
C ARG A 283 2.44 16.19 28.31
N ALA A 284 3.49 15.38 28.39
CA ALA A 284 4.61 15.64 29.27
C ALA A 284 5.15 17.05 28.98
N THR A 285 4.92 17.97 29.92
CA THR A 285 5.51 19.29 29.93
C THR A 285 7.01 19.14 30.11
N TRP A 286 7.76 19.43 29.06
CA TRP A 286 9.19 19.68 29.15
C TRP A 286 9.40 21.01 29.90
N THR A 287 9.57 20.94 31.21
CA THR A 287 10.11 22.04 32.00
C THR A 287 11.62 22.11 31.81
N LYS A 288 12.08 23.19 31.15
CA LYS A 288 13.49 23.62 31.15
C LYS A 288 13.94 23.82 32.59
N SER A 289 14.84 22.95 33.05
CA SER A 289 15.65 23.16 34.25
C SER A 289 16.58 24.35 34.02
N SER A 290 16.18 25.51 34.53
CA SER A 290 17.07 26.67 34.70
C SER A 290 17.72 26.53 36.06
N SER A 291 19.00 26.16 36.08
CA SER A 291 19.82 26.21 37.28
C SER A 291 20.11 27.67 37.65
N THR A 292 19.43 28.19 38.67
CA THR A 292 19.82 29.45 39.31
C THR A 292 20.35 29.13 40.69
N THR A 293 21.66 29.22 40.83
CA THR A 293 22.40 29.19 42.09
C THR A 293 21.99 30.39 42.93
N SER A 294 21.36 30.14 44.08
CA SER A 294 21.06 31.14 45.10
C SER A 294 21.75 30.76 46.40
N SER A 295 22.71 31.58 46.80
CA SER A 295 23.44 31.56 48.06
C SER A 295 22.54 32.02 49.22
N ASN A 296 22.39 31.18 50.25
CA ASN A 296 21.80 31.59 51.52
C ASN A 296 22.87 32.24 52.43
N PRO A 297 22.61 33.41 53.02
CA PRO A 297 23.29 33.87 54.21
C PRO A 297 22.55 33.43 55.47
N SER A 298 23.34 32.92 56.41
CA SER A 298 23.01 32.61 57.79
C SER A 298 23.01 33.88 58.65
N THR A 299 21.92 34.11 59.39
CA THR A 299 21.87 34.92 60.63
C THR A 299 20.65 34.43 61.42
N ALA A 300 20.84 33.74 62.54
CA ALA A 300 21.00 34.29 63.89
C ALA A 300 19.73 35.00 64.41
N GLY A 301 19.13 34.42 65.43
CA GLY A 301 18.04 35.01 66.20
C GLY A 301 17.83 34.21 67.48
N SER A 302 18.16 34.88 68.58
CA SER A 302 18.19 34.49 69.99
C SER A 302 16.99 33.75 70.55
#